data_AF-A0AAU3BKI8-F1
#
_entry.id   AF-A0AAU3BKI8-F1
#
_cell.length_a   1.000
_cell.length_b   1.000
_cell.length_c   1.000
_cell.angle_alpha   90.00
_cell.angle_beta   90.00
_cell.angle_gamma   90.00
#
_symmetry.space_group_name_H-M   'P 1'
#
loop_
_entity.id
_entity.type
_entity.pdbx_description
1 polymer ?
#
loop_
_entity_poly.entity_id
_entity_poly.type
_entity_poly.pdbx_seq_one_letter_code
_entity_poly.pdbx_strand_id
1 'polypeptide(L)'
;MLQFLLGLSDRQAAEAVRCRIDFKYAMAMELDDPGFHHSVLADFRDRLVEGDRADRLLDLALARLKEVGLVHERKNPAHRLHPCPGRGA
;
A
#
# COMPACT_ATOMS: atom_id res chain seq x y z
N MET A 1 -2.62 4.14 -2.27
CA MET A 1 -1.30 3.86 -2.86
C MET A 1 -1.07 4.59 -4.18
N LEU A 2 -1.88 4.39 -5.23
CA LEU A 2 -1.65 5.02 -6.55
C LEU A 2 -1.60 6.56 -6.50
N GLN A 3 -2.49 7.18 -5.72
CA GLN A 3 -2.47 8.63 -5.45
C GLN A 3 -1.11 9.11 -4.91
N PHE A 4 -0.58 8.40 -3.91
CA PHE A 4 0.68 8.75 -3.25
C PHE A 4 1.88 8.50 -4.17
N LEU A 5 1.92 7.34 -4.84
CA LEU A 5 3.00 6.97 -5.76
C LEU A 5 3.14 7.95 -6.93
N LEU A 6 2.05 8.57 -7.36
CA LEU A 6 2.02 9.52 -8.47
C LEU A 6 1.95 10.99 -8.02
N GLY A 7 2.07 11.27 -6.71
CA GLY A 7 2.08 12.63 -6.18
C GLY A 7 0.81 13.44 -6.49
N LEU A 8 -0.36 12.78 -6.52
CA LEU A 8 -1.62 13.41 -6.92
C LEU A 8 -2.39 13.98 -5.72
N SER A 9 -2.96 15.17 -5.89
CA SER A 9 -4.03 15.66 -5.01
C SER A 9 -5.29 14.80 -5.13
N ASP A 10 -6.22 14.90 -4.17
CA ASP A 10 -7.47 14.11 -4.21
C ASP A 10 -8.29 14.35 -5.48
N ARG A 11 -8.34 15.61 -5.94
CA ARG A 11 -9.03 15.98 -7.18
C ARG A 11 -8.35 15.36 -8.40
N GLN A 12 -7.03 15.41 -8.45
CA GLN A 12 -6.26 14.79 -9.54
C GLN A 12 -6.36 13.26 -9.52
N ALA A 13 -6.42 12.64 -8.34
CA ALA A 13 -6.59 11.21 -8.20
C ALA A 13 -7.99 10.77 -8.64
N ALA A 14 -9.04 11.49 -8.23
CA ALA A 14 -10.41 11.25 -8.68
C ALA A 14 -10.55 11.43 -10.19
N GLU A 15 -9.92 12.45 -10.76
CA GLU A 15 -9.89 12.66 -12.22
C GLU A 15 -9.11 11.55 -12.94
N ALA A 16 -7.98 11.11 -12.37
CA ALA A 16 -7.21 9.99 -12.90
C ALA A 16 -8.03 8.69 -12.94
N VAL A 17 -8.85 8.43 -11.93
CA VAL A 17 -9.79 7.30 -11.91
C VAL A 17 -10.80 7.36 -13.04
N ARG A 18 -11.28 8.57 -13.39
CA ARG A 18 -12.30 8.78 -14.43
C ARG A 18 -11.73 8.66 -15.82
N CYS A 19 -10.53 9.19 -16.03
CA CYS A 19 -10.01 9.44 -17.38
C CYS A 19 -8.85 8.51 -17.78
N ARG A 20 -8.22 7.79 -16.84
CA ARG A 20 -7.05 6.96 -17.14
C ARG A 20 -7.32 5.48 -16.95
N ILE A 21 -7.03 4.72 -18.00
CA ILE A 21 -7.18 3.26 -18.05
C ILE A 21 -6.25 2.58 -17.03
N ASP A 22 -5.06 3.13 -16.76
CA ASP A 22 -4.13 2.54 -15.79
C ASP A 22 -4.69 2.54 -14.36
N PHE A 23 -5.43 3.58 -13.96
CA PHE A 23 -6.15 3.61 -12.69
C PHE A 23 -7.31 2.60 -12.66
N LYS A 24 -8.12 2.56 -13.73
CA LYS A 24 -9.24 1.59 -13.83
C LYS A 24 -8.73 0.15 -13.75
N TYR A 25 -7.67 -0.17 -14.49
CA TYR A 25 -7.04 -1.48 -14.49
C TYR A 25 -6.44 -1.84 -13.13
N ALA A 26 -5.67 -0.93 -12.51
CA ALA A 26 -5.05 -1.16 -11.21
C ALA A 26 -6.06 -1.41 -10.09
N MET A 27 -7.27 -0.84 -10.19
CA MET A 27 -8.34 -1.00 -9.21
C MET A 27 -9.41 -2.02 -9.62
N ALA A 28 -9.19 -2.75 -10.73
CA ALA A 28 -10.13 -3.71 -11.30
C ALA A 28 -11.55 -3.13 -11.47
N MET A 29 -11.62 -1.90 -12.00
CA MET A 29 -12.86 -1.19 -12.28
C MET A 29 -13.25 -1.32 -13.76
N GLU A 30 -14.55 -1.32 -14.04
CA GLU A 30 -15.06 -1.22 -15.41
C GLU A 30 -14.61 0.10 -16.07
N LEU A 31 -14.42 0.08 -17.40
CA LEU A 31 -13.90 1.23 -18.14
C LEU A 31 -14.89 2.41 -18.18
N ASP A 32 -16.19 2.12 -18.15
CA ASP A 32 -17.28 3.10 -18.16
C ASP A 32 -17.72 3.51 -16.74
N ASP A 33 -17.09 2.95 -15.71
CA ASP A 33 -17.40 3.30 -14.33
C ASP A 33 -17.15 4.81 -14.08
N PRO A 34 -18.07 5.54 -13.42
CA PRO A 34 -17.98 6.99 -13.25
C PRO A 34 -16.89 7.43 -12.25
N GLY A 35 -16.23 6.52 -11.56
CA GLY A 35 -15.27 6.79 -10.50
C GLY A 35 -15.94 7.28 -9.21
N PHE A 36 -15.14 7.88 -8.32
CA PHE A 36 -15.60 8.40 -7.04
C PHE A 36 -15.40 9.91 -6.94
N HIS A 37 -16.14 10.56 -6.04
CA HIS A 37 -15.96 11.98 -5.76
C HIS A 37 -14.68 12.20 -4.94
N HIS A 38 -13.92 13.26 -5.25
CA HIS A 38 -12.62 13.54 -4.61
C HIS A 38 -12.66 13.59 -3.07
N SER A 39 -13.78 14.02 -2.47
CA SER A 39 -13.94 14.08 -1.01
C SER A 39 -13.81 12.70 -0.35
N VAL A 40 -14.14 11.61 -1.05
CA VAL A 40 -14.07 10.25 -0.50
C VAL A 40 -12.66 9.91 0.00
N LEU A 41 -11.62 10.41 -0.67
CA LEU A 41 -10.23 10.19 -0.26
C LEU A 41 -9.88 10.94 1.03
N ALA A 42 -10.41 12.16 1.20
CA ALA A 42 -10.24 12.94 2.42
C ALA A 42 -11.00 12.30 3.59
N ASP A 43 -12.29 12.00 3.40
CA ASP A 43 -13.14 11.37 4.42
C ASP A 43 -12.56 10.01 4.87
N PHE A 44 -12.03 9.24 3.92
CA PHE A 44 -11.37 7.96 4.23
C PHE A 44 -10.13 8.15 5.11
N ARG A 45 -9.28 9.15 4.81
CA ARG A 45 -8.09 9.44 5.63
C ARG A 45 -8.46 9.95 7.01
N ASP A 46 -9.45 10.84 7.11
CA ASP A 46 -9.91 11.36 8.40
C ASP A 46 -10.41 10.21 9.29
N ARG A 47 -11.20 9.29 8.70
CA ARG A 47 -11.67 8.09 9.40
C ARG A 47 -10.55 7.13 9.80
N LEU A 48 -9.42 7.10 9.10
CA LEU A 48 -8.28 6.24 9.45
C LEU A 48 -7.44 6.80 10.58
N VAL A 49 -7.32 8.13 10.66
CA VAL A 49 -6.58 8.82 11.73
C VAL A 49 -7.30 8.69 13.07
N GLU A 50 -8.63 8.54 13.05
CA GLU A 50 -9.41 8.27 14.25
C GLU A 50 -9.05 6.92 14.90
N GLY A 51 -8.47 6.98 16.10
CA GLY A 51 -8.41 5.83 17.02
C GLY A 51 -7.80 4.57 16.43
N ASP A 52 -6.51 4.58 16.12
CA ASP A 52 -5.70 3.43 15.72
C ASP A 52 -6.31 2.54 14.61
N ARG A 53 -7.21 3.11 13.79
CA ARG A 53 -7.90 2.37 12.73
C ARG A 53 -6.97 2.04 11.57
N ALA A 54 -5.97 2.88 11.32
CA ALA A 54 -4.95 2.63 10.31
C ALA A 54 -4.19 1.33 10.61
N ASP A 55 -3.69 1.16 11.84
CA ASP A 55 -2.92 -0.03 12.23
C ASP A 55 -3.82 -1.28 12.23
N ARG A 56 -5.04 -1.18 12.78
CA ARG A 56 -6.02 -2.28 12.69
C ARG A 56 -6.35 -2.69 11.25
N LEU A 57 -6.52 -1.72 10.34
CA LEU A 57 -6.78 -2.01 8.93
C LEU A 57 -5.56 -2.71 8.29
N LEU A 58 -4.35 -2.24 8.60
CA LEU A 58 -3.11 -2.85 8.12
C LEU A 58 -2.98 -4.30 8.63
N ASP A 59 -3.23 -4.55 9.91
CA ASP A 59 -3.18 -5.88 10.51
C ASP A 59 -4.16 -6.85 9.84
N LEU A 60 -5.40 -6.40 9.59
CA LEU A 60 -6.40 -7.20 8.86
C LEU A 60 -5.94 -7.53 7.43
N ALA A 61 -5.39 -6.54 6.72
CA ALA A 61 -4.87 -6.74 5.38
C ALA A 61 -3.69 -7.73 5.38
N LEU A 62 -2.75 -7.58 6.32
CA LEU A 62 -1.59 -8.47 6.47
C LEU A 62 -2.00 -9.90 6.81
N ALA A 63 -2.97 -10.08 7.72
CA ALA A 63 -3.51 -11.40 8.03
C ALA A 63 -4.05 -12.08 6.77
N ARG A 64 -4.87 -11.37 5.99
CA ARG A 64 -5.42 -11.94 4.76
C ARG A 64 -4.34 -12.23 3.71
N LEU A 65 -3.38 -11.34 3.53
CA LEU A 65 -2.27 -11.53 2.59
C LEU A 65 -1.38 -12.72 2.98
N LYS A 66 -1.19 -12.98 4.28
CA LYS A 66 -0.50 -14.17 4.78
C LYS A 66 -1.28 -15.44 4.47
N GLU A 67 -2.61 -15.45 4.68
CA GLU A 67 -3.46 -16.62 4.39
C GLU A 67 -3.42 -17.04 2.92
N VAL A 68 -3.38 -16.07 1.99
CA VAL A 68 -3.29 -16.36 0.55
C VAL A 68 -1.85 -16.53 0.05
N GLY A 69 -0.87 -16.53 0.95
CA GLY A 69 0.54 -16.74 0.62
C GLY A 69 1.21 -15.60 -0.17
N LEU A 70 0.62 -14.40 -0.18
CA LEU A 70 1.18 -13.24 -0.89
C LEU A 70 2.27 -12.52 -0.10
N VAL A 71 2.28 -12.68 1.23
CA VAL A 71 3.29 -12.09 2.11
C VAL A 71 3.82 -13.15 3.07
N HIS A 72 5.13 -13.15 3.26
CA HIS A 72 5.80 -14.02 4.23
C HIS A 72 6.54 -13.18 5.26
N GLU A 73 6.70 -13.76 6.45
CA GLU A 73 7.58 -13.18 7.45
C GLU A 73 8.99 -13.14 6.90
N ARG A 74 9.56 -11.93 6.89
CA ARG A 74 10.94 -11.73 6.50
C ARG A 74 11.81 -12.30 7.60
N LYS A 75 12.25 -13.55 7.45
CA LYS A 75 13.32 -14.12 8.28
C LYS A 75 14.55 -13.27 8.03
N ASN A 76 14.96 -12.46 9.00
CA ASN A 76 16.25 -11.79 8.94
C ASN A 76 17.30 -12.90 8.91
N PRO A 77 18.09 -13.09 7.84
CA PRO A 77 19.24 -13.98 7.95
C PRO A 77 20.15 -13.28 8.96
N ALA A 78 20.18 -13.80 10.18
CA ALA A 78 21.14 -13.37 11.19
C ALA A 78 22.47 -13.25 10.47
N HIS A 79 23.01 -12.03 10.48
CA HIS A 79 24.30 -11.71 9.91
C HIS A 79 25.28 -12.71 10.52
N ARG A 80 25.60 -13.76 9.75
CA ARG A 80 26.66 -14.69 10.08
C ARG A 80 27.93 -13.85 9.90
N LEU A 81 28.33 -13.14 10.96
CA LEU A 81 29.71 -12.72 11.12
C LEU A 81 30.51 -14.01 11.04
N HIS A 82 31.02 -14.30 9.85
CA HIS A 82 32.19 -15.13 9.74
C HIS A 82 33.31 -14.32 10.39
N PRO A 83 33.92 -14.78 11.50
CA PRO A 83 35.10 -14.12 12.02
C PRO A 83 36.17 -14.20 10.93
N CYS A 84 36.67 -13.06 10.47
CA CYS A 84 37.80 -13.00 9.54
C CYS A 84 39.00 -13.70 10.19
N PRO A 85 39.57 -14.76 9.60
CA PRO A 85 40.80 -15.33 10.09
C PRO A 85 41.95 -14.41 9.63
N GLY A 86 42.71 -13.89 10.58
CA GLY A 86 44.08 -13.43 10.32
C GLY A 86 44.36 -11.95 10.57
N ARG A 87 45.01 -11.69 11.71
CA ARG A 87 46.08 -10.70 11.92
C ARG A 87 46.67 -11.02 13.30
N GLY A 88 47.93 -11.33 13.53
CA GLY A 88 49.17 -11.46 12.78
C GLY A 88 50.21 -11.95 13.82
N ALA A 89 51.36 -12.40 13.34
CA ALA A 89 52.53 -12.73 14.15
C ALA A 89 53.08 -11.51 14.92
#